data_AF-A0A800CLV2-F1
#
_entry.id   AF-A0A800CLV2-F1
#
_cell.length_a   1.000
_cell.length_b   1.000
_cell.length_c   1.000
_cell.angle_alpha   90.00
_cell.angle_beta   90.00
_cell.angle_gamma   90.00
#
_symmetry.space_group_name_H-M   'P 1'
#
loop_
_entity.id
_entity.type
_entity.pdbx_description
1 polymer ?
#
loop_
_entity_poly.entity_id
_entity_poly.type
_entity_poly.pdbx_seq_one_letter_code
_entity_poly.pdbx_strand_id
1 'polypeptide(L)'
;APGVVEANKWTHAAVVSDKKHFRIYVNGELSKESSFQETRGNNGEYVIGGYAGGESYSGAVDEFAVFPAPLQQEDIKLIMEKGVMASTAVSPSDRLAVTWGEIKKP
;
A
#
# COMPACT_ATOMS: atom_id res chain seq x y z
N ALA A 1 -19.54 4.42 -1.32
CA ALA A 1 -20.40 5.25 -2.19
C ALA A 1 -20.02 4.96 -3.64
N PRO A 2 -20.96 4.91 -4.59
CA PRO A 2 -20.62 4.83 -6.01
C PRO A 2 -19.71 6.00 -6.41
N GLY A 3 -18.75 5.75 -7.32
CA GLY A 3 -17.86 6.77 -7.87
C GLY A 3 -16.54 7.01 -7.10
N VAL A 4 -16.26 6.26 -6.03
CA VAL A 4 -14.96 6.36 -5.31
C VAL A 4 -13.81 5.77 -6.13
N VAL A 5 -14.06 4.70 -6.88
CA VAL A 5 -13.12 4.08 -7.83
C VAL A 5 -13.76 4.15 -9.20
N GLU A 6 -13.09 4.80 -10.15
CA GLU A 6 -13.58 4.94 -11.52
C GLU A 6 -13.09 3.76 -12.38
N ALA A 7 -13.98 3.19 -13.20
CA ALA A 7 -13.61 2.11 -14.10
C ALA A 7 -12.58 2.58 -15.14
N ASN A 8 -11.64 1.70 -15.49
CA ASN A 8 -10.59 1.94 -16.50
C ASN A 8 -9.64 3.11 -16.16
N LYS A 9 -9.51 3.47 -14.88
CA LYS A 9 -8.47 4.39 -14.39
C LYS A 9 -7.69 3.75 -13.25
N TRP A 10 -6.41 4.08 -13.17
CA TRP A 10 -5.60 3.72 -12.02
C TRP A 10 -6.09 4.48 -10.79
N THR A 11 -6.32 3.74 -9.71
CA THR A 11 -6.66 4.28 -8.40
C THR A 11 -5.72 3.67 -7.39
N HIS A 12 -5.04 4.53 -6.62
CA HIS A 12 -4.27 4.06 -5.48
C HIS A 12 -5.20 3.80 -4.31
N ALA A 13 -5.13 2.61 -3.72
CA ALA A 13 -5.93 2.23 -2.56
C ALA A 13 -5.04 1.71 -1.44
N ALA A 14 -5.28 2.17 -0.22
CA ALA A 14 -4.59 1.66 0.97
C ALA A 14 -5.59 1.38 2.09
N VAL A 15 -5.35 0.30 2.82
CA VAL A 15 -6.13 -0.06 4.02
C VAL A 15 -5.17 -0.12 5.20
N VAL A 16 -5.49 0.61 6.27
CA VAL A 16 -4.64 0.70 7.46
C VAL A 16 -5.45 0.34 8.69
N SER A 17 -4.83 -0.45 9.59
CA SER A 17 -5.32 -0.69 10.94
C SER A 17 -4.25 -0.32 11.95
N ASP A 18 -4.59 0.51 12.92
CA ASP A 18 -3.73 0.86 14.06
C ASP A 18 -4.20 0.21 15.37
N LYS A 19 -5.07 -0.80 15.28
CA LYS A 19 -5.80 -1.46 16.38
C LYS A 19 -6.74 -0.55 17.19
N LYS A 20 -6.92 0.71 16.77
CA LYS A 20 -7.94 1.65 17.30
C LYS A 20 -8.98 1.98 16.24
N HIS A 21 -8.56 2.09 14.98
CA HIS A 21 -9.37 2.40 13.83
C HIS A 21 -9.00 1.50 12.63
N PHE A 22 -9.95 1.32 11.73
CA PHE A 22 -9.71 0.92 10.35
C PHE A 22 -9.89 2.14 9.45
N ARG A 23 -8.96 2.34 8.51
CA ARG A 23 -8.98 3.43 7.55
C ARG A 23 -8.82 2.91 6.14
N ILE A 24 -9.56 3.50 5.21
CA ILE A 24 -9.42 3.30 3.77
C ILE A 24 -9.02 4.63 3.16
N TYR A 25 -7.93 4.62 2.41
CA TYR A 25 -7.43 5.76 1.66
C TYR A 25 -7.59 5.49 0.16
N VAL A 26 -8.00 6.51 -0.57
CA VAL A 26 -8.18 6.47 -2.03
C VAL A 26 -7.47 7.67 -2.61
N ASN A 27 -6.55 7.43 -3.55
CA ASN A 27 -5.67 8.45 -4.13
C ASN A 27 -4.97 9.31 -3.06
N GLY A 28 -4.49 8.66 -1.99
CA GLY A 28 -3.73 9.30 -0.91
C GLY A 28 -4.59 10.06 0.11
N GLU A 29 -5.91 10.12 -0.08
CA GLU A 29 -6.83 10.83 0.80
C GLU A 29 -7.69 9.87 1.63
N LEU A 30 -7.96 10.22 2.89
CA LEU A 30 -8.82 9.43 3.77
C LEU A 30 -10.23 9.40 3.21
N SER A 31 -10.68 8.22 2.76
CA SER A 31 -12.01 8.01 2.19
C SER A 31 -13.01 7.56 3.25
N LYS A 32 -12.57 6.69 4.18
CA LYS A 32 -13.43 6.15 5.24
C LYS A 32 -12.62 5.80 6.48
N GLU A 33 -13.23 5.99 7.63
CA GLU A 33 -12.73 5.54 8.93
C GLU A 33 -13.85 4.85 9.72
N SER A 34 -13.48 3.85 10.52
CA SER A 34 -14.32 3.25 11.56
C SER A 34 -13.49 2.89 12.79
N SER A 35 -14.13 2.71 13.94
CA SER A 35 -13.49 2.05 15.08
C SER A 35 -12.99 0.65 14.69
N PHE A 36 -11.89 0.24 15.33
CA PHE A 36 -11.39 -1.11 15.20
C PHE A 36 -12.40 -2.13 15.71
N GLN A 37 -12.47 -3.27 15.03
CA GLN A 37 -13.20 -4.45 15.46
C GLN A 37 -12.31 -5.65 15.23
N GLU A 38 -12.29 -6.57 16.19
CA GLU A 38 -11.53 -7.80 16.05
C GLU A 38 -12.17 -8.67 14.96
N THR A 39 -11.40 -9.04 13.95
CA THR A 39 -11.88 -9.91 12.87
C THR A 39 -11.69 -11.37 13.27
N ARG A 40 -12.60 -12.25 12.84
CA ARG A 40 -12.48 -13.70 13.06
C ARG A 40 -11.52 -14.38 12.08
N GLY A 41 -10.87 -13.61 11.21
CA GLY A 41 -9.98 -14.11 10.18
C GLY A 41 -8.60 -14.39 10.76
N ASN A 42 -7.99 -15.48 10.34
CA ASN A 42 -6.58 -15.74 10.60
C ASN A 42 -5.78 -15.31 9.36
N ASN A 43 -4.62 -14.70 9.56
CA ASN A 43 -3.72 -14.32 8.47
C ASN A 43 -2.98 -15.58 7.96
N GLY A 44 -3.69 -16.42 7.21
CA GLY A 44 -3.15 -17.66 6.64
C GLY A 44 -2.76 -17.51 5.18
N GLU A 45 -3.74 -17.18 4.33
CA GLU A 45 -3.59 -17.05 2.90
C GLU A 45 -4.04 -15.66 2.43
N TYR A 46 -3.23 -15.03 1.59
CA TYR A 46 -3.56 -13.78 0.94
C TYR A 46 -3.78 -14.06 -0.55
N VAL A 47 -4.98 -13.74 -1.04
CA VAL A 47 -5.34 -13.91 -2.45
C VAL A 47 -5.68 -12.54 -3.04
N ILE A 48 -5.14 -12.26 -4.23
CA ILE A 48 -5.41 -11.03 -4.97
C ILE A 48 -6.23 -11.39 -6.20
N GLY A 49 -7.31 -10.63 -6.43
CA GLY A 49 -8.10 -10.75 -7.65
C GLY A 49 -9.18 -11.83 -7.65
N GLY A 50 -9.45 -12.50 -6.52
CA GLY A 50 -10.56 -13.43 -6.39
C GLY A 50 -10.33 -14.46 -5.28
N TYR A 51 -11.29 -15.35 -5.06
CA TYR A 51 -11.11 -16.55 -4.23
C TYR A 51 -11.91 -17.71 -4.84
N ALA A 52 -11.60 -18.94 -4.43
CA ALA A 52 -12.26 -20.13 -4.97
C ALA A 52 -13.78 -20.11 -4.74
N GLY A 53 -14.55 -20.15 -5.83
CA GLY A 53 -16.02 -20.12 -5.79
C GLY A 53 -16.64 -18.72 -5.70
N GLY A 54 -15.83 -17.66 -5.73
CA GLY A 54 -16.28 -16.27 -5.74
C GLY A 54 -16.11 -15.56 -7.09
N GLU A 55 -16.50 -14.29 -7.11
CA GLU A 55 -16.22 -13.40 -8.24
C GLU A 55 -14.71 -13.15 -8.36
N SER A 56 -14.24 -13.02 -9.60
CA SER A 56 -12.85 -12.68 -9.92
C SER A 56 -12.75 -11.26 -10.45
N TYR A 57 -11.71 -10.55 -10.04
CA TYR A 57 -11.39 -9.23 -10.55
C TYR A 57 -10.77 -9.35 -11.95
N SER A 58 -11.30 -8.59 -12.92
CA SER A 58 -10.87 -8.61 -14.31
C SER A 58 -9.98 -7.41 -14.69
N GLY A 59 -9.55 -6.61 -13.71
CA GLY A 59 -8.67 -5.46 -13.93
C GLY A 59 -7.19 -5.77 -13.72
N ALA A 60 -6.39 -4.71 -13.61
CA ALA A 60 -4.96 -4.78 -13.31
C ALA A 60 -4.67 -4.35 -11.87
N VAL A 61 -3.64 -4.94 -11.28
CA VAL A 61 -3.08 -4.56 -9.98
C VAL A 61 -1.58 -4.36 -10.20
N ASP A 62 -1.03 -3.30 -9.61
CA ASP A 62 0.40 -3.01 -9.66
C ASP A 62 0.88 -2.51 -8.29
N GLU A 63 2.17 -2.68 -8.02
CA GLU A 63 2.86 -2.23 -6.79
C GLU A 63 2.19 -2.68 -5.47
N PHE A 64 1.78 -3.96 -5.40
CA PHE A 64 1.18 -4.53 -4.20
C PHE A 64 2.21 -4.68 -3.06
N ALA A 65 1.88 -4.13 -1.89
CA ALA A 65 2.72 -4.21 -0.70
C ALA A 65 1.89 -4.41 0.58
N VAL A 66 2.49 -5.09 1.57
CA VAL A 66 1.94 -5.26 2.92
C VAL A 66 2.99 -4.82 3.92
N PHE A 67 2.58 -3.98 4.88
CA PHE A 67 3.46 -3.41 5.89
C PHE A 67 3.15 -3.99 7.27
N PRO A 68 4.17 -4.24 8.12
CA PRO A 68 3.97 -4.76 9.48
C PRO A 68 3.51 -3.68 10.47
N ALA A 69 3.48 -2.41 10.06
CA ALA A 69 3.14 -1.26 10.87
C ALA A 69 2.09 -0.38 10.16
N PRO A 70 1.23 0.34 10.91
CA PRO A 70 0.30 1.27 10.31
C PRO A 70 1.04 2.44 9.66
N LEU A 71 0.72 2.71 8.39
CA LEU A 71 1.26 3.86 7.67
C LEU A 71 0.48 5.13 8.03
N GLN A 72 1.18 6.27 8.07
CA GLN A 72 0.54 7.58 8.16
C GLN A 72 0.07 8.04 6.78
N GLN A 73 -0.82 9.03 6.73
CA GLN A 73 -1.34 9.53 5.45
C GLN A 73 -0.22 10.09 4.55
N GLU A 74 0.78 10.72 5.16
CA GLU A 74 1.94 11.25 4.45
C GLU A 74 2.76 10.13 3.77
N ASP A 75 2.93 8.99 4.44
CA ASP A 75 3.61 7.82 3.88
C ASP A 75 2.81 7.23 2.71
N ILE A 76 1.49 7.19 2.83
CA ILE A 76 0.57 6.71 1.78
C ILE A 76 0.67 7.61 0.54
N LYS A 77 0.72 8.93 0.72
CA LYS A 77 0.92 9.88 -0.39
C LYS A 77 2.29 9.71 -1.04
N LEU A 78 3.34 9.55 -0.23
CA LEU A 78 4.68 9.30 -0.74
C LEU A 78 4.75 8.03 -1.59
N ILE A 79 4.17 6.93 -1.11
CA ILE A 79 4.13 5.65 -1.83
C ILE A 79 3.32 5.79 -3.13
N MET A 80 2.18 6.47 -3.09
CA MET A 80 1.36 6.72 -4.28
C MET A 80 2.14 7.48 -5.37
N GLU A 81 2.88 8.51 -4.98
CA GLU A 81 3.58 9.40 -5.92
C GLU A 81 4.91 8.83 -6.41
N LYS A 82 5.61 8.08 -5.55
CA LYS A 82 7.01 7.67 -5.80
C LYS A 82 7.23 6.16 -5.80
N GLY A 83 6.18 5.37 -5.60
CA GLY A 83 6.24 3.92 -5.50
C GLY A 83 6.69 3.41 -4.14
N VAL A 84 6.49 2.12 -3.89
CA VAL A 84 6.78 1.45 -2.61
C VAL A 84 8.27 1.54 -2.24
N MET A 85 9.16 1.56 -3.22
CA MET A 85 10.60 1.66 -2.97
C MET A 85 11.01 2.96 -2.28
N ALA A 86 10.23 4.04 -2.46
CA ALA A 86 10.50 5.33 -1.82
C ALA A 86 10.20 5.33 -0.31
N SER A 87 9.41 4.37 0.20
CA SER A 87 9.13 4.25 1.64
C SER A 87 10.09 3.30 2.38
N THR A 88 11.09 2.74 1.69
CA THR A 88 12.08 1.88 2.34
C THR A 88 13.07 2.69 3.18
N ALA A 89 13.39 2.21 4.38
CA ALA A 89 14.23 2.89 5.38
C ALA A 89 15.68 3.16 4.95
N VAL A 90 16.07 2.72 3.75
CA VAL A 90 17.36 3.05 3.15
C VAL A 90 17.09 3.70 1.80
N SER A 91 17.38 4.99 1.68
CA SER A 91 17.49 5.55 0.34
C SER A 91 18.61 4.78 -0.38
N PRO A 92 18.47 4.44 -1.67
CA PRO A 92 19.56 3.85 -2.43
C PRO A 92 20.84 4.69 -2.34
N SER A 93 20.73 6.02 -2.25
CA SER A 93 21.85 6.95 -2.04
C SER A 93 22.55 6.79 -0.70
N ASP A 94 21.84 6.39 0.36
CA ASP A 94 22.41 6.20 1.71
C ASP A 94 22.95 4.78 1.91
N ARG A 95 22.80 3.90 0.91
CA ARG A 95 23.45 2.59 0.96
C ARG A 95 24.96 2.78 0.80
N LEU A 96 25.71 2.33 1.81
CA LEU A 96 27.18 2.32 1.78
C LEU A 96 27.73 1.79 0.44
N ALA A 97 27.14 0.73 -0.12
CA ALA A 97 27.55 0.19 -1.42
C ALA A 97 27.44 1.19 -2.58
N VAL A 98 26.40 2.04 -2.60
CA VAL A 98 26.20 3.08 -3.62
C VAL A 98 27.15 4.25 -3.38
N THR A 99 27.31 4.70 -2.12
CA THR A 99 28.28 5.74 -1.75
C THR A 99 29.71 5.33 -2.13
N TRP A 100 30.11 4.08 -1.83
CA TRP A 100 31.42 3.53 -2.21
C TRP A 100 31.59 3.39 -3.72
N GLY A 101 30.51 3.10 -4.45
CA GLY A 101 30.48 3.07 -5.91
C GLY A 101 30.76 4.45 -6.51
N GLU A 102 30.11 5.50 -6.01
CA GLU A 102 30.33 6.89 -6.43
C GLU A 102 31.78 7.36 -6.14
N ILE A 103 32.30 7.08 -4.94
CA ILE A 103 33.66 7.46 -4.54
C ILE A 103 34.73 6.82 -5.43
N LYS A 104 34.49 5.59 -5.90
CA LYS A 104 35.44 4.83 -6.72
C LYS A 104 35.26 5.01 -8.23
N LYS A 105 34.36 5.90 -8.68
CA LYS A 105 34.26 6.20 -10.11
C LYS A 105 35.58 6.80 -10.61
N PRO A 106 36.14 6.30 -11.73
CA PRO A 106 37.39 6.81 -12.30
C PRO A 106 37.26 8.24 -12.84
#